data_AF-A0AAF0CNX9-F1
#
_entry.id   AF-A0AAF0CNX9-F1
#
_cell.length_a   1.000
_cell.length_b   1.000
_cell.length_c   1.000
_cell.angle_alpha   90.00
_cell.angle_beta   90.00
_cell.angle_gamma   90.00
#
_symmetry.space_group_name_H-M   'P 1'
#
loop_
_entity.id
_entity.type
_entity.pdbx_description
1 polymer ?
#
loop_
_entity_poly.entity_id
_entity_poly.type
_entity_poly.pdbx_seq_one_letter_code
_entity_poly.pdbx_strand_id
1 'polypeptide(L)'
;MIKLCEIDPATDEKLPENFSDKSGVGVHYVSAFIKQLTTKLDDGTKVMCKRRGLKLMLRVNKAKGEGLLRRLEHGPDVKTMLKFALEEAAADAGATIEIRDDGVYLEPPVEAA
;
A
#
# COMPACT_ATOMS: atom_id res chain seq x y z
N MET A 1 3.17 -1.83 15.82
CA MET A 1 2.28 -1.97 14.65
C MET A 1 0.85 -1.50 14.93
N ILE A 2 0.30 -0.66 14.06
CA ILE A 2 -1.03 -0.04 14.15
C ILE A 2 -1.89 -0.56 12.99
N LYS A 3 -3.14 -0.99 13.25
CA LYS A 3 -4.07 -1.45 12.19
C LYS A 3 -4.57 -0.24 11.39
N LEU A 4 -4.25 -0.18 10.10
CA LEU A 4 -4.68 0.89 9.18
C LEU A 4 -6.12 0.69 8.71
N CYS A 5 -6.41 -0.53 8.24
CA CYS A 5 -7.70 -0.89 7.71
C CYS A 5 -7.89 -2.39 7.88
N GLU A 6 -9.14 -2.78 8.07
CA GLU A 6 -9.54 -4.17 7.99
C GLU A 6 -9.52 -4.58 6.52
N ILE A 7 -8.85 -5.69 6.21
CA ILE A 7 -8.97 -6.27 4.88
C ILE A 7 -10.31 -6.97 4.89
N ASP A 8 -11.32 -6.27 4.39
CA ASP A 8 -12.60 -6.89 4.15
C ASP A 8 -12.34 -7.99 3.11
N PRO A 9 -12.62 -9.28 3.41
CA PRO A 9 -12.40 -10.37 2.44
C PRO A 9 -13.24 -10.16 1.17
N ALA A 10 -14.31 -9.36 1.24
CA ALA A 10 -15.06 -8.94 0.06
C ALA A 10 -14.30 -7.92 -0.82
N THR A 11 -13.16 -7.37 -0.37
CA THR A 11 -12.25 -6.56 -1.19
C THR A 11 -11.45 -7.45 -2.15
N ASP A 12 -11.12 -8.68 -1.74
CA ASP A 12 -10.54 -9.70 -2.61
C ASP A 12 -11.56 -10.14 -3.68
N GLU A 13 -12.84 -10.23 -3.29
CA GLU A 13 -13.95 -10.65 -4.14
C GLU A 13 -14.53 -9.53 -5.04
N LYS A 14 -14.51 -8.26 -4.59
CA LYS A 14 -15.02 -7.08 -5.34
C LYS A 14 -14.00 -6.43 -6.27
N LEU A 15 -12.71 -6.68 -6.08
CA LEU A 15 -11.66 -6.21 -6.97
C LEU A 15 -11.04 -7.40 -7.67
N PRO A 16 -11.72 -7.96 -8.69
CA PRO A 16 -11.11 -8.98 -9.50
C PRO A 16 -9.81 -8.42 -10.06
N GLU A 17 -8.71 -9.05 -9.66
CA GLU A 17 -7.42 -9.15 -10.35
C GLU A 17 -7.57 -9.26 -11.89
N ASN A 18 -8.75 -9.67 -12.36
CA ASN A 18 -9.17 -9.77 -13.75
C ASN A 18 -9.77 -8.50 -14.39
N PHE A 19 -9.82 -7.34 -13.72
CA PHE A 19 -10.17 -6.09 -14.41
C PHE A 19 -9.00 -5.69 -15.32
N SER A 20 -9.02 -6.25 -16.54
CA SER A 20 -7.98 -6.18 -17.55
C SER A 20 -7.63 -4.73 -17.89
N ASP A 21 -6.67 -4.16 -17.17
CA ASP A 21 -5.99 -2.95 -17.62
C ASP A 21 -4.95 -3.35 -18.68
N LYS A 22 -4.97 -2.67 -19.83
CA LYS A 22 -4.02 -2.93 -20.93
C LYS A 22 -2.54 -2.83 -20.51
N SER A 23 -2.22 -2.23 -19.36
CA SER A 23 -0.85 -2.15 -18.83
C SER A 23 -0.40 -3.41 -18.08
N GLY A 24 -1.31 -4.30 -17.69
CA GLY A 24 -1.00 -5.52 -16.93
C GLY A 24 -0.34 -5.29 -15.56
N VAL A 25 -0.51 -4.10 -14.99
CA VAL A 25 -0.07 -3.73 -13.62
C VAL A 25 -1.25 -3.47 -12.68
N GLY A 26 -2.49 -3.70 -13.14
CA GLY A 26 -3.71 -3.54 -12.33
C GLY A 26 -3.87 -2.15 -11.71
N VAL A 27 -3.67 -1.10 -12.51
CA VAL A 27 -3.74 0.30 -12.03
C VAL A 27 -5.04 0.64 -11.29
N HIS A 28 -6.15 0.02 -11.70
CA HIS A 28 -7.46 0.18 -11.05
C HIS A 28 -7.49 -0.46 -9.66
N TYR A 29 -6.98 -1.70 -9.55
CA TYR A 29 -6.84 -2.40 -8.28
C TYR A 29 -5.98 -1.59 -7.30
N VAL A 30 -4.78 -1.21 -7.73
CA VAL A 30 -3.86 -0.40 -6.92
C VAL A 30 -4.53 0.91 -6.49
N SER A 31 -5.20 1.60 -7.41
CA SER A 31 -5.84 2.88 -7.10
C SER A 31 -7.00 2.76 -6.12
N ALA A 32 -7.72 1.64 -6.11
CA ALA A 32 -8.79 1.37 -5.14
C ALA A 32 -8.19 1.05 -3.76
N PHE A 33 -7.14 0.23 -3.73
CA PHE A 33 -6.46 -0.17 -2.49
C PHE A 33 -5.80 1.01 -1.77
N ILE A 34 -5.02 1.85 -2.49
CA ILE A 34 -4.37 3.03 -1.88
C ILE A 34 -5.37 4.07 -1.34
N LYS A 35 -6.61 4.05 -1.85
CA LYS A 35 -7.70 4.89 -1.37
C LYS A 35 -8.13 4.46 0.04
N GLN A 36 -8.18 3.16 0.31
CA GLN A 36 -8.46 2.60 1.63
C GLN A 36 -7.31 2.83 2.61
N LEU A 37 -6.06 2.82 2.13
CA LEU A 37 -4.87 3.14 2.95
C LEU A 37 -4.79 4.61 3.38
N THR A 38 -5.50 5.52 2.69
CA THR A 38 -5.48 6.94 3.03
C THR A 38 -6.46 7.19 4.17
N THR A 39 -5.97 7.05 5.39
CA THR A 39 -6.76 7.24 6.61
C THR A 39 -5.94 7.95 7.69
N LYS A 40 -6.65 8.55 8.66
CA LYS A 40 -6.04 9.07 9.88
C LYS A 40 -6.30 8.05 10.98
N LEU A 41 -5.23 7.54 11.58
CA LEU A 41 -5.30 6.65 12.73
C LEU A 41 -5.76 7.42 13.98
N ASP A 42 -6.42 6.71 14.90
CA ASP A 42 -6.85 7.25 16.20
C ASP A 42 -5.69 7.75 17.07
N ASP A 43 -4.50 7.18 16.88
CA ASP A 43 -3.24 7.61 17.50
C ASP A 43 -2.76 9.00 16.98
N GLY A 44 -3.48 9.60 16.03
CA GLY A 44 -3.14 10.88 15.41
C GLY A 44 -2.24 10.75 14.18
N THR A 45 -1.72 9.53 13.91
CA THR A 45 -0.87 9.24 12.75
C THR A 45 -1.65 9.38 11.44
N LYS A 46 -1.21 10.30 10.57
CA LYS A 46 -1.80 10.50 9.24
C LYS A 46 -1.10 9.62 8.21
N VAL A 47 -1.84 8.70 7.61
CA VAL A 47 -1.33 7.83 6.55
C VAL A 47 -1.97 8.24 5.23
N MET A 48 -1.13 8.48 4.24
CA MET A 48 -1.56 8.85 2.90
C MET A 48 -0.77 8.06 1.87
N CYS A 49 -1.46 7.35 1.01
CA CYS A 49 -0.83 6.65 -0.10
C CYS A 49 -1.33 7.22 -1.42
N LYS A 50 -0.41 7.66 -2.28
CA LYS A 50 -0.72 8.24 -3.59
C LYS A 50 0.12 7.57 -4.67
N ARG A 51 -0.53 7.19 -5.76
CA ARG A 51 0.15 6.67 -6.94
C ARG A 51 0.49 7.80 -7.91
N ARG A 52 1.71 7.80 -8.46
CA ARG A 52 2.14 8.57 -9.64
C ARG A 52 2.64 7.60 -10.71
N GLY A 53 1.77 7.19 -11.62
CA GLY A 53 2.11 6.22 -12.66
C GLY A 53 2.44 4.85 -12.05
N LEU A 54 3.67 4.37 -12.24
CA LEU A 54 4.16 3.11 -11.66
C LEU A 54 4.69 3.28 -10.22
N LYS A 55 4.94 4.52 -9.77
CA LYS A 55 5.46 4.79 -8.43
C LYS A 55 4.33 4.95 -7.42
N LEU A 56 4.48 4.37 -6.25
CA LEU A 56 3.68 4.61 -5.06
C LEU A 56 4.45 5.54 -4.12
N MET A 57 3.77 6.58 -3.64
CA MET A 57 4.27 7.45 -2.58
C MET A 57 3.45 7.19 -1.34
N LEU A 58 4.10 6.65 -0.31
CA LEU A 58 3.55 6.49 1.02
C LEU A 58 4.01 7.67 1.89
N ARG A 59 3.10 8.23 2.67
CA ARG A 59 3.40 9.26 3.65
C ARG A 59 2.79 8.87 4.98
N VAL A 60 3.62 8.84 6.00
CA VAL A 60 3.26 8.51 7.38
C VAL A 60 3.67 9.70 8.24
N ASN A 61 2.69 10.51 8.67
CA ASN A 61 2.92 11.80 9.33
C ASN A 61 3.85 12.73 8.51
N LYS A 62 5.08 12.92 9.00
CA LYS A 62 6.14 13.71 8.37
C LYS A 62 7.04 12.89 7.46
N ALA A 63 7.11 11.59 7.69
CA ALA A 63 7.89 10.69 6.87
C ALA A 63 7.20 10.45 5.53
N LYS A 64 8.01 10.40 4.48
CA LYS A 64 7.59 10.09 3.11
C LYS A 64 8.50 9.00 2.60
N GLY A 65 7.96 8.10 1.82
CA GLY A 65 8.75 7.13 1.10
C GLY A 65 8.10 6.75 -0.21
N GLU A 66 8.90 6.17 -1.08
CA GLU A 66 8.50 5.79 -2.42
C GLU A 66 8.83 4.34 -2.74
N GLY A 67 7.96 3.69 -3.51
CA GLY A 67 8.14 2.33 -3.98
C GLY A 67 7.65 2.17 -5.41
N LEU A 68 8.12 1.14 -6.11
CA LEU A 68 7.86 0.99 -7.54
C LEU A 68 7.12 -0.31 -7.83
N LEU A 69 6.05 -0.24 -8.63
CA LEU A 69 5.36 -1.43 -9.12
C LEU A 69 6.21 -2.13 -10.18
N ARG A 70 7.01 -3.13 -9.76
CA ARG A 70 7.94 -3.86 -10.62
C ARG A 70 7.34 -5.20 -11.07
N ARG A 71 6.65 -5.19 -12.22
CA ARG A 71 6.11 -6.41 -12.83
C ARG A 71 7.19 -7.41 -13.25
N LEU A 72 8.31 -6.90 -13.78
CA LEU A 72 9.40 -7.77 -14.23
C LEU A 72 10.10 -8.49 -13.07
N GLU A 73 10.08 -7.89 -11.88
CA GLU A 73 10.76 -8.42 -10.69
C GLU A 73 9.85 -9.33 -9.85
N HIS A 74 8.54 -9.02 -9.78
CA HIS A 74 7.59 -9.71 -8.91
C HIS A 74 6.52 -10.53 -9.66
N GLY A 75 6.57 -10.55 -10.99
CA GLY A 75 5.64 -11.30 -11.83
C GLY A 75 4.35 -10.53 -12.17
N PRO A 76 3.39 -11.19 -12.84
CA PRO A 76 2.15 -10.56 -13.29
C PRO A 76 1.14 -10.28 -12.17
N ASP A 77 1.34 -10.84 -10.97
CA ASP A 77 0.43 -10.68 -9.84
C ASP A 77 0.45 -9.27 -9.25
N VAL A 78 -0.66 -8.56 -9.44
CA VAL A 78 -0.83 -7.18 -8.99
C VAL A 78 -0.75 -7.03 -7.48
N LYS A 79 -1.30 -8.01 -6.73
CA LYS A 79 -1.25 -8.04 -5.26
C LYS A 79 0.19 -8.10 -4.78
N THR A 80 0.98 -8.99 -5.37
CA THR A 80 2.41 -9.16 -5.08
C THR A 80 3.18 -7.89 -5.39
N MET A 81 3.00 -7.32 -6.59
CA MET A 81 3.64 -6.04 -6.96
C MET A 81 3.29 -4.91 -6.00
N LEU A 82 2.02 -4.79 -5.61
CA LEU A 82 1.55 -3.76 -4.68
C LEU A 82 2.14 -3.96 -3.28
N LYS A 83 2.16 -5.19 -2.78
CA LYS A 83 2.76 -5.55 -1.49
C LYS A 83 4.22 -5.10 -1.44
N PHE A 84 5.03 -5.52 -2.42
CA PHE A 84 6.44 -5.14 -2.47
C PHE A 84 6.65 -3.63 -2.62
N ALA A 85 5.88 -2.96 -3.47
CA ALA A 85 5.99 -1.52 -3.64
C ALA A 85 5.57 -0.74 -2.38
N LEU A 86 4.62 -1.26 -1.60
CA LEU A 86 4.25 -0.68 -0.30
C LEU A 86 5.34 -0.93 0.75
N GLU A 87 5.93 -2.14 0.78
CA GLU A 87 7.06 -2.47 1.66
C GLU A 87 8.27 -1.58 1.37
N GLU A 88 8.63 -1.36 0.09
CA GLU A 88 9.67 -0.41 -0.32
C GLU A 88 9.34 1.01 0.15
N ALA A 89 8.11 1.49 -0.12
CA ALA A 89 7.71 2.84 0.25
C ALA A 89 7.65 3.06 1.76
N ALA A 90 7.31 2.02 2.53
CA ALA A 90 7.34 2.05 3.99
C ALA A 90 8.79 2.11 4.47
N ALA A 91 9.65 1.21 4.00
CA ALA A 91 11.05 1.16 4.38
C ALA A 91 11.79 2.48 4.08
N ASP A 92 11.53 3.09 2.92
CA ASP A 92 12.07 4.40 2.54
C ASP A 92 11.58 5.54 3.46
N ALA A 93 10.33 5.43 3.93
CA ALA A 93 9.78 6.33 4.96
C ALA A 93 10.28 6.02 6.38
N GLY A 94 11.13 4.99 6.57
CA GLY A 94 11.52 4.47 7.88
C GLY A 94 10.38 3.77 8.64
N ALA A 95 9.27 3.48 7.97
CA ALA A 95 8.11 2.77 8.48
C ALA A 95 8.17 1.29 8.09
N THR A 96 7.38 0.45 8.75
CA THR A 96 7.20 -0.96 8.34
C THR A 96 5.74 -1.19 8.04
N ILE A 97 5.40 -1.75 6.87
CA ILE A 97 4.01 -2.13 6.57
C ILE A 97 3.91 -3.65 6.46
N GLU A 98 2.85 -4.21 7.00
CA GLU A 98 2.60 -5.64 6.99
C GLU A 98 1.14 -5.89 6.61
N ILE A 99 0.96 -6.62 5.51
CA ILE A 99 -0.37 -7.00 5.02
C ILE A 99 -0.65 -8.40 5.57
N ARG A 100 -1.67 -8.54 6.41
CA ARG A 100 -2.16 -9.81 6.97
C ARG A 100 -3.56 -10.11 6.46
N ASP A 101 -4.02 -11.36 6.62
CA ASP A 101 -5.35 -11.79 6.19
C ASP A 101 -6.51 -10.98 6.81
N ASP A 102 -6.34 -10.50 8.05
CA ASP A 102 -7.32 -9.70 8.79
C ASP A 102 -7.22 -8.18 8.53
N GLY A 103 -6.13 -7.72 7.93
CA GLY A 103 -5.93 -6.28 7.77
C GLY A 103 -4.52 -5.85 7.42
N VAL A 104 -4.41 -4.55 7.13
CA VAL A 104 -3.13 -3.89 6.89
C VAL A 104 -2.64 -3.26 8.18
N TYR A 105 -1.42 -3.58 8.56
CA TYR A 105 -0.74 -3.06 9.74
C TYR A 105 0.42 -2.15 9.30
N LEU A 106 0.59 -1.03 9.98
CA LEU A 106 1.68 -0.10 9.77
C LEU A 106 2.37 0.19 11.10
N GLU A 107 3.67 0.01 11.12
CA GLU A 107 4.57 0.56 12.11
C GLU A 107 5.06 1.92 11.64
N PRO A 108 4.68 3.03 12.30
CA PRO A 108 5.21 4.33 11.95
C PRO A 108 6.72 4.36 12.20
N PRO A 109 7.46 5.24 11.51
CA PRO A 109 8.87 5.42 11.79
C PRO A 109 9.05 5.88 13.23
N VAL A 110 10.04 5.30 13.90
CA VAL A 110 10.44 5.73 15.24
C VAL A 110 11.01 7.14 15.09
N GLU A 111 10.19 8.18 15.27
CA GLU A 111 10.69 9.52 15.53
C GLU A 111 11.53 9.39 16.80
N ALA A 112 12.86 9.43 16.64
CA ALA A 112 13.77 9.62 17.76
C ALA A 112 13.38 10.96 18.40
N ALA A 113 12.68 10.85 19.54
CA ALA A 113 12.28 11.97 20.38
C ALA A 113 13.50 12.78 20.86
#